data_AF-A0A221KJ88-F1
#
_entry.id   AF-A0A221KJ88-F1
#
_cell.length_a   1.000
_cell.length_b   1.000
_cell.length_c   1.000
_cell.angle_alpha   90.00
_cell.angle_beta   90.00
_cell.angle_gamma   90.00
#
_symmetry.space_group_name_H-M   'P 1'
#
loop_
_entity.id
_entity.type
_entity.pdbx_description
1 polymer ?
#
loop_
_entity_poly.entity_id
_entity_poly.type
_entity_poly.pdbx_seq_one_letter_code
_entity_poly.pdbx_strand_id
1 'polypeptide(L)'
;MHPSLSHARLSLLTGLSLWAASQSLHAAPDTQAPVLRAFAVTTPTVDVSQPGATIQVNLRATDNLSGVLTLALSLSSPDGQQTVERWYSLPAPRTLTTLSLSVGAPTGQGGLNGHSAAGVWKVRQLQLIDANDNAVTYRYPALAALGRATFHVTSPQADTTVPELVSGSLSTSALSLSSRVPGTQKPPYVSATLRLRDPGDVASAISGIRWAQLVLCKPDGSGNCLERIDLAAEAPLLGLPQAALQIGSALPEGVTPGEFHIFSVTVLDMAGNSHWMQSTAFQGEVDFSQYFPRTTLTLRP
;
A
#
# COMPACT_ATOMS: atom_id res chain seq x y z
N MET A 1 -50.23 74.80 -40.39
CA MET A 1 -51.55 74.16 -40.54
C MET A 1 -51.32 72.72 -40.97
N HIS A 2 -51.61 71.74 -40.10
CA HIS A 2 -51.89 70.35 -40.50
C HIS A 2 -53.27 70.28 -41.20
N PRO A 3 -53.72 69.17 -41.85
CA PRO A 3 -53.14 67.80 -41.98
C PRO A 3 -53.24 67.16 -43.41
N SER A 4 -52.73 65.93 -43.61
CA SER A 4 -53.51 64.73 -44.04
C SER A 4 -52.70 63.59 -44.71
N LEU A 5 -52.51 62.51 -43.94
CA LEU A 5 -52.72 61.06 -44.17
C LEU A 5 -52.22 60.25 -45.40
N SER A 6 -51.65 59.08 -45.03
CA SER A 6 -51.71 57.72 -45.62
C SER A 6 -50.61 57.36 -46.64
N HIS A 7 -49.71 56.40 -46.39
CA HIS A 7 -49.97 54.97 -46.17
C HIS A 7 -48.78 54.28 -45.47
N ALA A 8 -49.05 53.19 -44.74
CA ALA A 8 -48.11 52.41 -43.95
C ALA A 8 -47.94 50.97 -44.48
N ARG A 9 -46.85 50.34 -44.02
CA ARG A 9 -46.42 48.92 -44.11
C ARG A 9 -45.58 48.60 -45.36
N LEU A 10 -44.46 47.88 -45.28
CA LEU A 10 -44.05 46.79 -44.39
C LEU A 10 -42.50 46.71 -44.42
N SER A 11 -41.80 46.85 -43.29
CA SER A 11 -40.36 46.59 -43.22
C SER A 11 -40.12 45.41 -42.29
N LEU A 12 -39.70 44.27 -42.85
CA LEU A 12 -39.23 43.13 -42.09
C LEU A 12 -37.93 43.51 -41.37
N LEU A 13 -37.99 43.58 -40.04
CA LEU A 13 -36.82 43.50 -39.17
C LEU A 13 -36.48 42.02 -38.99
N THR A 14 -35.54 41.52 -39.77
CA THR A 14 -34.89 40.24 -39.46
C THR A 14 -33.91 40.48 -38.31
N GLY A 15 -34.34 40.10 -37.10
CA GLY A 15 -33.43 39.91 -35.98
C GLY A 15 -32.51 38.73 -36.25
N LEU A 16 -31.20 38.97 -36.35
CA LEU A 16 -30.21 37.91 -36.15
C LEU A 16 -29.91 37.83 -34.65
N SER A 17 -30.40 36.76 -34.07
CA SER A 17 -30.08 36.30 -32.73
C SER A 17 -28.57 35.98 -32.61
N LEU A 18 -27.89 36.66 -31.68
CA LEU A 18 -26.59 36.20 -31.19
C LEU A 18 -26.81 34.92 -30.37
N TRP A 19 -26.54 33.76 -30.97
CA TRP A 19 -26.25 32.56 -30.21
C TRP A 19 -24.87 32.73 -29.55
N ALA A 20 -24.84 33.23 -28.33
CA ALA A 20 -23.70 33.01 -27.46
C ALA A 20 -23.73 31.53 -27.07
N ALA A 21 -22.91 30.71 -27.74
CA ALA A 21 -22.62 29.38 -27.27
C ALA A 21 -21.89 29.52 -25.93
N SER A 22 -22.61 29.29 -24.82
CA SER A 22 -22.01 29.08 -23.51
C SER A 22 -21.22 27.78 -23.57
N GLN A 23 -19.98 27.85 -24.04
CA GLN A 23 -19.02 26.78 -23.80
C GLN A 23 -18.76 26.78 -22.30
N SER A 24 -19.23 25.75 -21.60
CA SER A 24 -18.73 25.46 -20.27
C SER A 24 -17.23 25.21 -20.42
N LEU A 25 -16.42 26.20 -20.03
CA LEU A 25 -14.99 26.01 -19.89
C LEU A 25 -14.81 25.00 -18.75
N HIS A 26 -14.77 23.71 -19.08
CA HIS A 26 -14.21 22.73 -18.16
C HIS A 26 -12.78 23.17 -17.91
N ALA A 27 -12.47 23.53 -16.67
CA ALA A 27 -11.08 23.75 -16.28
C ALA A 27 -10.28 22.50 -16.67
N ALA A 28 -9.11 22.70 -17.26
CA ALA A 28 -8.24 21.57 -17.60
C ALA A 28 -7.96 20.75 -16.33
N PRO A 29 -7.89 19.41 -16.44
CA PRO A 29 -7.60 18.57 -15.28
C PRO A 29 -6.24 18.93 -14.71
N ASP A 30 -6.12 18.86 -13.38
CA ASP A 30 -4.86 19.08 -12.72
C ASP A 30 -3.88 17.96 -13.07
N THR A 31 -2.62 18.31 -13.29
CA THR A 31 -1.57 17.36 -13.68
C THR A 31 -0.32 17.48 -12.83
N GLN A 32 -0.33 18.37 -11.83
CA GLN A 32 0.82 18.65 -10.99
C GLN A 32 0.64 17.97 -9.64
N ALA A 33 1.66 17.25 -9.20
CA ALA A 33 1.65 16.62 -7.89
C ALA A 33 1.94 17.66 -6.78
N PRO A 34 1.52 17.37 -5.53
CA PRO A 34 1.85 18.20 -4.38
C PRO A 34 3.34 18.46 -4.19
N VAL A 35 3.69 19.60 -3.60
CA VAL A 35 5.08 19.96 -3.28
C VAL A 35 5.30 20.07 -1.78
N LEU A 36 6.27 19.32 -1.26
CA LEU A 36 6.70 19.38 0.13
C LEU A 36 7.59 20.61 0.34
N ARG A 37 7.25 21.43 1.33
CA ARG A 37 7.93 22.71 1.65
C ARG A 37 8.73 22.66 2.93
N ALA A 38 8.31 21.87 3.90
CA ALA A 38 9.04 21.65 5.14
C ALA A 38 8.74 20.24 5.68
N PHE A 39 9.72 19.66 6.36
CA PHE A 39 9.61 18.34 6.96
C PHE A 39 10.57 18.21 8.15
N ALA A 40 10.07 17.72 9.28
CA ALA A 40 10.92 17.35 10.41
C ALA A 40 10.22 16.34 11.33
N VAL A 41 10.95 15.30 11.71
CA VAL A 41 10.66 14.52 12.91
C VAL A 41 11.00 15.38 14.12
N THR A 42 10.06 15.54 15.05
CA THR A 42 10.24 16.40 16.24
C THR A 42 10.47 15.60 17.52
N THR A 43 10.18 14.28 17.53
CA THR A 43 10.56 13.35 18.62
C THR A 43 11.96 12.76 18.36
N PRO A 44 13.01 13.12 19.12
CA PRO A 44 14.38 12.66 18.87
C PRO A 44 14.64 11.23 19.30
N THR A 45 13.95 10.78 20.35
CA THR A 45 14.10 9.44 20.93
C THR A 45 12.73 8.93 21.33
N VAL A 46 12.52 7.62 21.15
CA VAL A 46 11.33 6.91 21.62
C VAL A 46 11.76 5.64 22.36
N ASP A 47 11.14 5.39 23.51
CA ASP A 47 11.27 4.15 24.26
C ASP A 47 10.05 3.28 23.94
N VAL A 48 10.31 2.06 23.45
CA VAL A 48 9.26 1.12 23.05
C VAL A 48 8.99 0.04 24.11
N SER A 49 9.58 0.14 25.30
CA SER A 49 9.32 -0.77 26.43
C SER A 49 7.87 -0.78 26.90
N GLN A 50 7.09 0.25 26.56
CA GLN A 50 5.66 0.36 26.83
C GLN A 50 4.87 0.44 25.51
N PRO A 51 3.63 -0.10 25.47
CA PRO A 51 2.78 -0.02 24.29
C PRO A 51 2.41 1.45 23.97
N GLY A 52 2.15 1.73 22.70
CA GLY A 52 1.68 3.06 22.25
C GLY A 52 2.79 4.06 21.94
N ALA A 53 4.04 3.61 21.85
CA ALA A 53 5.16 4.42 21.42
C ALA A 53 4.90 5.11 20.06
N THR A 54 5.12 6.43 20.01
CA THR A 54 4.93 7.25 18.81
C THR A 54 6.03 8.28 18.65
N ILE A 55 6.23 8.71 17.41
CA ILE A 55 6.98 9.91 17.06
C ILE A 55 6.03 10.96 16.50
N GLN A 56 6.42 12.23 16.65
CA GLN A 56 5.77 13.35 16.00
C GLN A 56 6.54 13.74 14.73
N VAL A 57 5.79 13.93 13.64
CA VAL A 57 6.31 14.38 12.35
C VAL A 57 5.55 15.64 11.93
N ASN A 58 6.28 16.74 11.77
CA ASN A 58 5.75 17.99 11.27
C ASN A 58 6.08 18.14 9.78
N LEU A 59 5.10 18.56 9.00
CA LEU A 59 5.30 18.84 7.59
C LEU A 59 4.46 20.02 7.11
N ARG A 60 4.92 20.65 6.03
CA ARG A 60 4.17 21.66 5.28
C ARG A 60 4.21 21.29 3.81
N ALA A 61 3.05 21.22 3.17
CA ALA A 61 2.93 20.91 1.74
C ALA A 61 1.96 21.87 1.06
N THR A 62 2.18 22.08 -0.23
CA THR A 62 1.34 22.93 -1.09
C THR A 62 0.94 22.19 -2.35
N ASP A 63 -0.18 22.58 -2.93
CA ASP A 63 -0.65 22.11 -4.22
C ASP A 63 -1.27 23.28 -5.00
N ASN A 64 -1.18 23.26 -6.33
CA ASN A 64 -1.58 24.37 -7.19
C ASN A 64 -3.08 24.43 -7.47
N LEU A 65 -3.81 23.31 -7.48
CA LEU A 65 -5.22 23.28 -7.88
C LEU A 65 -6.05 22.27 -7.09
N SER A 66 -5.76 20.98 -7.18
CA SER A 66 -6.60 19.92 -6.60
C SER A 66 -6.45 19.75 -5.09
N GLY A 67 -5.40 20.33 -4.50
CA GLY A 67 -5.16 20.30 -3.06
C GLY A 67 -4.60 18.96 -2.59
N VAL A 68 -3.72 18.99 -1.58
CA VAL A 68 -3.24 17.77 -0.90
C VAL A 68 -4.42 17.10 -0.21
N LEU A 69 -4.60 15.79 -0.42
CA LEU A 69 -5.70 15.01 0.17
C LEU A 69 -5.19 13.84 1.02
N THR A 70 -4.26 13.06 0.48
CA THR A 70 -3.77 11.83 1.12
C THR A 70 -2.26 11.87 1.32
N LEU A 71 -1.80 11.27 2.41
CA LEU A 71 -0.39 11.11 2.72
C LEU A 71 -0.10 9.65 3.12
N ALA A 72 1.00 9.10 2.65
CA ALA A 72 1.52 7.81 3.10
C ALA A 72 2.95 7.98 3.62
N LEU A 73 3.19 7.63 4.88
CA LEU A 73 4.51 7.76 5.51
C LEU A 73 5.00 6.39 5.93
N SER A 74 6.27 6.08 5.64
CA SER A 74 6.90 4.86 6.14
C SER A 74 8.18 5.14 6.92
N LEU A 75 8.34 4.42 8.02
CA LEU A 75 9.56 4.36 8.82
C LEU A 75 10.30 3.06 8.50
N SER A 76 11.62 3.06 8.66
CA SER A 76 12.44 1.84 8.57
C SER A 76 13.43 1.75 9.73
N SER A 77 13.62 0.53 10.25
CA SER A 77 14.68 0.18 11.20
C SER A 77 16.08 0.43 10.63
N PRO A 78 17.13 0.42 11.48
CA PRO A 78 18.51 0.61 11.04
C PRO A 78 18.95 -0.40 9.96
N ASP A 79 18.54 -1.66 10.10
CA ASP A 79 18.81 -2.76 9.15
C ASP A 79 17.81 -2.82 7.96
N GLY A 80 16.75 -2.01 8.01
CA GLY A 80 15.69 -1.96 7.01
C GLY A 80 14.70 -3.12 7.03
N GLN A 81 14.82 -4.07 7.97
CA GLN A 81 13.98 -5.28 8.01
C GLN A 81 12.59 -5.01 8.58
N GLN A 82 12.47 -4.02 9.46
CA GLN A 82 11.21 -3.59 10.03
C GLN A 82 10.75 -2.28 9.42
N THR A 83 9.47 -2.23 9.07
CA THR A 83 8.85 -1.02 8.52
C THR A 83 7.54 -0.72 9.22
N VAL A 84 7.25 0.58 9.35
CA VAL A 84 5.98 1.06 9.89
C VAL A 84 5.37 1.98 8.86
N GLU A 85 4.23 1.59 8.29
CA GLU A 85 3.53 2.38 7.26
C GLU A 85 2.24 2.97 7.81
N ARG A 86 1.97 4.23 7.50
CA ARG A 86 0.77 4.95 7.93
C ARG A 86 0.18 5.75 6.79
N TRP A 87 -1.12 5.62 6.63
CA TRP A 87 -1.94 6.38 5.70
C TRP A 87 -2.76 7.42 6.46
N TYR A 88 -2.81 8.63 5.92
CA TYR A 88 -3.56 9.75 6.47
C TYR A 88 -4.38 10.38 5.36
N SER A 89 -5.69 10.48 5.57
CA SER A 89 -6.59 11.22 4.68
C SER A 89 -7.03 12.50 5.38
N LEU A 90 -6.92 13.64 4.69
CA LEU A 90 -7.48 14.88 5.17
C LEU A 90 -9.00 14.89 4.99
N PRO A 91 -9.75 15.59 5.86
CA PRO A 91 -11.21 15.70 5.71
C PRO A 91 -11.66 16.35 4.40
N ALA A 92 -10.79 17.15 3.79
CA ALA A 92 -10.98 17.79 2.49
C ALA A 92 -9.61 18.15 1.89
N PRO A 93 -9.50 18.28 0.55
CA PRO A 93 -8.27 18.70 -0.11
C PRO A 93 -7.84 20.12 0.31
N ARG A 94 -6.52 20.35 0.44
CA ARG A 94 -5.97 21.66 0.84
C ARG A 94 -4.79 22.07 -0.03
N THR A 95 -4.88 23.25 -0.67
CA THR A 95 -3.78 23.85 -1.46
C THR A 95 -2.58 24.27 -0.62
N LEU A 96 -2.77 24.49 0.68
CA LEU A 96 -1.70 24.64 1.67
C LEU A 96 -2.10 23.90 2.94
N THR A 97 -1.24 23.00 3.40
CA THR A 97 -1.44 22.28 4.65
C THR A 97 -0.19 22.28 5.51
N THR A 98 -0.38 22.43 6.81
CA THR A 98 0.66 22.23 7.84
C THR A 98 0.10 21.18 8.79
N LEU A 99 0.80 20.06 8.95
CA LEU A 99 0.34 18.90 9.70
C LEU A 99 1.36 18.53 10.78
N SER A 100 0.85 18.04 11.91
CA SER A 100 1.59 17.34 12.95
C SER A 100 1.00 15.94 13.04
N LEU A 101 1.78 14.94 12.64
CA LEU A 101 1.35 13.55 12.56
C LEU A 101 1.96 12.75 13.71
N SER A 102 1.11 12.03 14.44
CA SER A 102 1.56 10.98 15.36
C SER A 102 1.71 9.67 14.58
N VAL A 103 2.93 9.13 14.53
CA VAL A 103 3.30 7.94 13.78
C VAL A 103 3.90 6.91 14.74
N GLY A 104 3.58 5.63 14.59
CA GLY A 104 4.27 4.56 15.31
C GLY A 104 3.36 3.64 16.13
N ALA A 105 2.26 4.15 16.70
CA ALA A 105 1.38 3.36 17.57
C ALA A 105 0.91 2.07 16.88
N PRO A 106 0.98 0.89 17.52
CA PRO A 106 0.56 -0.38 16.91
C PRO A 106 -0.87 -0.33 16.36
N THR A 107 -1.05 -0.76 15.12
CA THR A 107 -2.36 -1.02 14.50
C THR A 107 -2.36 -2.42 13.90
N GLY A 108 -3.48 -2.85 13.28
CA GLY A 108 -3.50 -4.07 12.47
C GLY A 108 -2.39 -4.10 11.41
N GLN A 109 -1.95 -2.93 10.93
CA GLN A 109 -0.85 -2.77 9.97
C GLN A 109 0.55 -2.70 10.63
N GLY A 110 0.69 -3.11 11.90
CA GLY A 110 1.96 -3.09 12.64
C GLY A 110 2.25 -1.75 13.33
N GLY A 111 3.46 -1.56 13.85
CA GLY A 111 3.88 -0.35 14.57
C GLY A 111 5.09 -0.57 15.45
N LEU A 112 5.61 0.53 16.00
CA LEU A 112 6.65 0.51 17.02
C LEU A 112 6.11 -0.18 18.28
N ASN A 113 6.85 -1.17 18.76
CA ASN A 113 6.49 -2.02 19.89
C ASN A 113 7.75 -2.51 20.62
N GLY A 114 7.60 -3.22 21.74
CA GLY A 114 8.72 -3.68 22.59
C GLY A 114 9.77 -4.56 21.92
N HIS A 115 9.49 -5.02 20.69
CA HIS A 115 10.37 -5.85 19.87
C HIS A 115 11.00 -5.11 18.69
N SER A 116 10.66 -3.84 18.52
CA SER A 116 11.25 -3.03 17.46
C SER A 116 12.77 -2.95 17.61
N ALA A 117 13.48 -2.99 16.48
CA ALA A 117 14.93 -2.90 16.43
C ALA A 117 15.43 -1.65 17.17
N ALA A 118 16.43 -1.81 18.05
CA ALA A 118 17.05 -0.67 18.71
C ALA A 118 17.94 0.12 17.73
N GLY A 119 18.10 1.42 17.95
CA GLY A 119 19.02 2.28 17.21
C GLY A 119 18.34 3.35 16.37
N VAL A 120 19.05 3.87 15.35
CA VAL A 120 18.61 5.03 14.57
C VAL A 120 17.65 4.61 13.45
N TRP A 121 16.37 4.85 13.66
CA TRP A 121 15.34 4.71 12.64
C TRP A 121 15.28 5.95 11.76
N LYS A 122 14.78 5.77 10.54
CA LYS A 122 14.59 6.85 9.58
C LYS A 122 13.21 6.84 8.96
N VAL A 123 12.76 8.01 8.52
CA VAL A 123 11.61 8.12 7.62
C VAL A 123 12.08 7.67 6.24
N ARG A 124 11.67 6.48 5.83
CA ARG A 124 12.07 5.84 4.56
C ARG A 124 11.51 6.62 3.37
N GLN A 125 10.23 6.96 3.44
CA GLN A 125 9.57 7.80 2.44
C GLN A 125 8.30 8.46 2.98
N LEU A 126 7.92 9.56 2.33
CA LEU A 126 6.63 10.23 2.42
C LEU A 126 6.07 10.40 1.01
N GLN A 127 4.88 9.83 0.76
CA GLN A 127 4.10 10.08 -0.44
C GLN A 127 3.02 11.12 -0.15
N LEU A 128 2.83 12.05 -1.08
CA LEU A 128 1.73 13.02 -1.08
C LEU A 128 0.89 12.78 -2.33
N ILE A 129 -0.43 12.82 -2.17
CA ILE A 129 -1.41 12.58 -3.24
C ILE A 129 -2.46 13.69 -3.16
N ASP A 130 -2.75 14.32 -4.29
CA ASP A 130 -3.81 15.33 -4.41
C ASP A 130 -5.21 14.70 -4.61
N ALA A 131 -6.24 15.52 -4.80
CA ALA A 131 -7.60 15.03 -5.06
C ALA A 131 -7.85 14.53 -6.50
N ASN A 132 -6.89 14.70 -7.41
CA ASN A 132 -6.94 14.24 -8.79
C ASN A 132 -5.93 13.10 -9.04
N ASP A 133 -5.48 12.43 -7.96
CA ASP A 133 -4.53 11.32 -7.95
C ASP A 133 -3.13 11.64 -8.49
N ASN A 134 -2.76 12.91 -8.65
CA ASN A 134 -1.37 13.28 -8.89
C ASN A 134 -0.56 13.04 -7.60
N ALA A 135 0.52 12.28 -7.73
CA ALA A 135 1.30 11.82 -6.58
C ALA A 135 2.80 12.08 -6.73
N VAL A 136 3.46 12.33 -5.60
CA VAL A 136 4.93 12.40 -5.51
C VAL A 136 5.41 11.65 -4.28
N THR A 137 6.58 11.00 -4.40
CA THR A 137 7.23 10.30 -3.29
C THR A 137 8.58 10.93 -2.96
N TYR A 138 8.72 11.41 -1.72
CA TYR A 138 9.98 11.90 -1.17
C TYR A 138 10.65 10.77 -0.39
N ARG A 139 11.82 10.31 -0.84
CA ARG A 139 12.63 9.33 -0.12
C ARG A 139 13.52 10.00 0.93
N TYR A 140 14.06 9.20 1.84
CA TYR A 140 14.90 9.65 2.96
C TYR A 140 15.88 10.80 2.66
N PRO A 141 16.72 10.78 1.60
CA PRO A 141 17.67 11.87 1.37
C PRO A 141 17.00 13.24 1.14
N ALA A 142 15.87 13.26 0.41
CA ALA A 142 15.11 14.49 0.16
C ALA A 142 14.45 15.03 1.43
N LEU A 143 13.96 14.13 2.29
CA LEU A 143 13.38 14.49 3.59
C LEU A 143 14.45 15.03 4.54
N ALA A 144 15.63 14.40 4.58
CA ALA A 144 16.75 14.81 5.41
C ALA A 144 17.32 16.18 5.01
N ALA A 145 17.20 16.57 3.74
CA ALA A 145 17.60 17.89 3.26
C ALA A 145 16.66 19.02 3.73
N LEU A 146 15.41 18.70 4.11
CA LEU A 146 14.44 19.67 4.62
C LEU A 146 14.48 19.81 6.15
N GLY A 147 14.99 18.81 6.86
CA GLY A 147 15.07 18.78 8.31
C GLY A 147 15.39 17.39 8.85
N ARG A 148 15.29 17.21 10.17
CA ARG A 148 15.58 15.91 10.81
C ARG A 148 14.61 14.84 10.29
N ALA A 149 15.15 13.78 9.67
CA ALA A 149 14.37 12.63 9.16
C ALA A 149 14.70 11.32 9.89
N THR A 150 15.31 11.40 11.07
CA THR A 150 15.72 10.26 11.89
C THR A 150 15.32 10.45 13.36
N PHE A 151 15.23 9.35 14.09
CA PHE A 151 14.99 9.30 15.53
C PHE A 151 15.61 8.03 16.11
N HIS A 152 15.93 8.03 17.40
CA HIS A 152 16.49 6.88 18.10
C HIS A 152 15.40 6.06 18.75
N VAL A 153 15.42 4.74 18.56
CA VAL A 153 14.56 3.78 19.27
C VAL A 153 15.38 3.09 20.35
N THR A 154 14.90 3.15 21.58
CA THR A 154 15.40 2.34 22.69
C THR A 154 14.44 1.18 22.90
N SER A 155 14.96 -0.04 22.81
CA SER A 155 14.16 -1.28 22.92
C SER A 155 14.83 -2.27 23.87
N PRO A 156 14.12 -2.82 24.87
CA PRO A 156 14.69 -3.77 25.82
C PRO A 156 14.79 -5.20 25.26
N GLN A 157 14.03 -5.51 24.21
CA GLN A 157 13.86 -6.85 23.67
C GLN A 157 13.77 -6.80 22.14
N ALA A 158 14.70 -6.09 21.51
CA ALA A 158 14.75 -6.01 20.06
C ALA A 158 14.92 -7.41 19.44
N ASP A 159 14.22 -7.63 18.33
CA ASP A 159 14.39 -8.80 17.49
C ASP A 159 14.62 -8.35 16.05
N THR A 160 15.78 -8.68 15.51
CA THR A 160 16.26 -8.33 14.17
C THR A 160 16.39 -9.57 13.27
N THR A 161 15.99 -10.74 13.75
CA THR A 161 16.00 -11.97 12.96
C THR A 161 14.95 -11.89 11.88
N VAL A 162 15.35 -12.08 10.62
CA VAL A 162 14.43 -12.08 9.48
C VAL A 162 13.75 -13.46 9.37
N PRO A 163 12.43 -13.53 9.20
CA PRO A 163 11.74 -14.80 9.01
C PRO A 163 12.10 -15.45 7.67
N GLU A 164 12.04 -16.78 7.63
CA GLU A 164 12.44 -17.59 6.47
C GLU A 164 11.27 -18.47 5.97
N LEU A 165 11.13 -18.56 4.65
CA LEU A 165 10.36 -19.61 4.00
C LEU A 165 11.21 -20.87 3.87
N VAL A 166 10.80 -21.95 4.51
CA VAL A 166 11.48 -23.25 4.44
C VAL A 166 10.96 -24.10 3.28
N SER A 167 9.64 -24.15 3.09
CA SER A 167 9.00 -24.85 1.97
C SER A 167 7.54 -24.40 1.84
N GLY A 168 6.90 -24.75 0.72
CA GLY A 168 5.47 -24.54 0.57
C GLY A 168 4.80 -25.53 -0.37
N SER A 169 3.47 -25.55 -0.35
CA SER A 169 2.65 -26.36 -1.25
C SER A 169 1.36 -25.65 -1.62
N LEU A 170 1.07 -25.55 -2.92
CA LEU A 170 -0.26 -25.15 -3.38
C LEU A 170 -1.23 -26.32 -3.16
N SER A 171 -2.19 -26.13 -2.26
CA SER A 171 -3.22 -27.14 -1.95
C SER A 171 -4.24 -27.24 -3.07
N THR A 172 -4.44 -26.15 -3.82
CA THR A 172 -5.30 -26.08 -5.00
C THR A 172 -4.42 -25.87 -6.24
N SER A 173 -4.33 -26.85 -7.12
CA SER A 173 -3.51 -26.76 -8.35
C SER A 173 -4.32 -26.46 -9.61
N ALA A 174 -5.63 -26.72 -9.60
CA ALA A 174 -6.54 -26.38 -10.68
C ALA A 174 -7.96 -26.15 -10.16
N LEU A 175 -8.68 -25.22 -10.80
CA LEU A 175 -10.02 -24.81 -10.38
C LEU A 175 -10.85 -24.36 -11.58
N SER A 176 -12.17 -24.58 -11.56
CA SER A 176 -13.09 -24.00 -12.55
C SER A 176 -13.77 -22.76 -11.96
N LEU A 177 -13.91 -21.71 -12.76
CA LEU A 177 -14.62 -20.49 -12.39
C LEU A 177 -16.13 -20.73 -12.22
N SER A 178 -16.66 -21.78 -12.86
CA SER A 178 -18.03 -22.23 -12.67
C SER A 178 -18.28 -22.97 -11.34
N SER A 179 -17.23 -23.44 -10.67
CA SER A 179 -17.36 -24.14 -9.38
C SER A 179 -17.93 -23.23 -8.30
N ARG A 180 -18.61 -23.82 -7.32
CA ARG A 180 -19.11 -23.13 -6.12
C ARG A 180 -18.76 -23.92 -4.88
N VAL A 181 -18.59 -23.22 -3.76
CA VAL A 181 -18.47 -23.89 -2.47
C VAL A 181 -19.78 -24.64 -2.17
N PRO A 182 -19.73 -25.94 -1.81
CA PRO A 182 -20.93 -26.75 -1.59
C PRO A 182 -21.95 -26.06 -0.68
N GLY A 183 -23.21 -26.00 -1.14
CA GLY A 183 -24.31 -25.36 -0.41
C GLY A 183 -24.36 -23.83 -0.49
N THR A 184 -23.55 -23.18 -1.33
CA THR A 184 -23.53 -21.71 -1.46
C THR A 184 -23.42 -21.26 -2.93
N GLN A 185 -23.60 -19.96 -3.17
CA GLN A 185 -23.27 -19.30 -4.44
C GLN A 185 -21.87 -18.64 -4.42
N LYS A 186 -21.06 -18.89 -3.38
CA LYS A 186 -19.75 -18.26 -3.23
C LYS A 186 -18.74 -18.87 -4.21
N PRO A 187 -17.81 -18.06 -4.74
CA PRO A 187 -16.71 -18.58 -5.56
C PRO A 187 -15.86 -19.57 -4.75
N PRO A 188 -15.15 -20.48 -5.42
CA PRO A 188 -14.30 -21.43 -4.75
C PRO A 188 -13.06 -20.75 -4.13
N TYR A 189 -12.39 -21.46 -3.23
CA TYR A 189 -11.20 -20.98 -2.54
C TYR A 189 -9.94 -21.56 -3.17
N VAL A 190 -8.88 -20.74 -3.16
CA VAL A 190 -7.50 -21.17 -3.41
C VAL A 190 -6.78 -21.18 -2.08
N SER A 191 -5.98 -22.21 -1.82
CA SER A 191 -5.20 -22.30 -0.60
C SER A 191 -3.81 -22.89 -0.83
N ALA A 192 -2.91 -22.58 0.10
CA ALA A 192 -1.55 -23.07 0.15
C ALA A 192 -1.12 -23.30 1.60
N THR A 193 -0.11 -24.14 1.79
CA THR A 193 0.59 -24.31 3.07
C THR A 193 1.99 -23.77 2.94
N LEU A 194 2.42 -22.92 3.89
CA LEU A 194 3.80 -22.45 4.01
C LEU A 194 4.42 -23.05 5.27
N ARG A 195 5.64 -23.58 5.18
CA ARG A 195 6.48 -23.88 6.34
C ARG A 195 7.47 -22.75 6.52
N LEU A 196 7.43 -22.13 7.68
CA LEU A 196 8.13 -20.91 7.99
C LEU A 196 9.00 -21.13 9.23
N ARG A 197 10.11 -20.41 9.30
CA ARG A 197 11.03 -20.43 10.44
C ARG A 197 11.37 -19.00 10.84
N ASP A 198 11.23 -18.71 12.10
CA ASP A 198 11.71 -17.48 12.70
C ASP A 198 12.12 -17.77 14.16
N PRO A 199 13.40 -18.01 14.45
CA PRO A 199 13.84 -18.32 15.80
C PRO A 199 13.85 -17.09 16.74
N GLY A 200 13.73 -15.87 16.20
CA GLY A 200 13.99 -14.62 16.91
C GLY A 200 15.43 -14.46 17.40
N ASP A 201 15.81 -13.25 17.80
CA ASP A 201 17.13 -12.97 18.41
C ASP A 201 17.28 -13.60 19.80
N VAL A 202 16.17 -13.74 20.52
CA VAL A 202 16.11 -14.40 21.83
C VAL A 202 15.13 -15.55 21.75
N ALA A 203 15.68 -16.76 21.62
CA ALA A 203 14.91 -18.00 21.50
C ALA A 203 14.02 -18.22 22.74
N SER A 204 12.79 -17.71 22.71
CA SER A 204 11.56 -18.24 23.36
C SER A 204 10.48 -17.18 23.69
N ALA A 205 10.72 -15.87 23.59
CA ALA A 205 9.69 -14.86 23.91
C ALA A 205 9.09 -14.12 22.70
N ILE A 206 9.83 -14.04 21.59
CA ILE A 206 9.52 -13.15 20.47
C ILE A 206 9.54 -13.88 19.12
N SER A 207 10.10 -15.10 19.10
CA SER A 207 10.15 -15.94 17.91
C SER A 207 8.76 -16.20 17.35
N GLY A 208 8.63 -16.22 16.03
CA GLY A 208 7.47 -16.76 15.35
C GLY A 208 6.86 -15.80 14.35
N ILE A 209 5.93 -16.35 13.59
CA ILE A 209 5.31 -15.64 12.47
C ILE A 209 4.15 -14.82 13.01
N ARG A 210 3.86 -13.68 12.38
CA ARG A 210 2.66 -12.87 12.61
C ARG A 210 1.72 -12.92 11.42
N TRP A 211 2.28 -12.87 10.22
CA TRP A 211 1.52 -12.80 8.98
C TRP A 211 2.34 -13.36 7.82
N ALA A 212 1.68 -13.99 6.87
CA ALA A 212 2.31 -14.36 5.61
C ALA A 212 1.34 -14.18 4.45
N GLN A 213 1.90 -13.91 3.27
CA GLN A 213 1.19 -13.82 2.02
C GLN A 213 1.92 -14.55 0.91
N LEU A 214 1.16 -15.24 0.07
CA LEU A 214 1.59 -15.74 -1.22
C LEU A 214 0.71 -15.07 -2.28
N VAL A 215 1.37 -14.50 -3.28
CA VAL A 215 0.70 -13.86 -4.41
C VAL A 215 0.88 -14.75 -5.63
N LEU A 216 -0.23 -15.17 -6.22
CA LEU A 216 -0.25 -15.81 -7.53
C LEU A 216 -0.59 -14.77 -8.59
N CYS A 217 -0.02 -14.91 -9.77
CA CYS A 217 -0.09 -13.90 -10.80
C CYS A 217 -0.20 -14.47 -12.19
N LYS A 218 -1.09 -13.90 -13.00
CA LYS A 218 -1.16 -14.23 -14.42
C LYS A 218 -0.09 -13.42 -15.17
N PRO A 219 0.87 -14.07 -15.85
CA PRO A 219 1.90 -13.37 -16.61
C PRO A 219 1.27 -12.59 -17.77
N ASP A 220 1.61 -11.31 -17.90
CA ASP A 220 1.23 -10.44 -19.02
C ASP A 220 2.45 -9.98 -19.84
N GLY A 221 3.66 -10.45 -19.48
CA GLY A 221 4.93 -10.07 -20.09
C GLY A 221 5.49 -8.72 -19.62
N SER A 222 4.75 -7.95 -18.82
CA SER A 222 5.21 -6.65 -18.30
C SER A 222 6.16 -6.77 -17.11
N GLY A 223 6.20 -7.93 -16.46
CA GLY A 223 6.88 -8.15 -15.17
C GLY A 223 6.08 -7.62 -13.98
N ASN A 224 5.02 -6.85 -14.22
CA ASN A 224 4.08 -6.44 -13.18
C ASN A 224 3.07 -7.54 -12.92
N CYS A 225 2.44 -7.48 -11.75
CA CYS A 225 1.38 -8.39 -11.37
C CYS A 225 0.01 -7.70 -11.36
N LEU A 226 -0.54 -7.49 -12.55
CA LEU A 226 -1.82 -6.79 -12.73
C LEU A 226 -3.01 -7.68 -12.33
N GLU A 227 -3.04 -8.92 -12.80
CA GLU A 227 -4.08 -9.88 -12.43
C GLU A 227 -3.52 -10.89 -11.42
N ARG A 228 -3.94 -10.73 -10.16
CA ARG A 228 -3.37 -11.44 -9.01
C ARG A 228 -4.42 -12.12 -8.13
N ILE A 229 -3.99 -13.17 -7.45
CA ILE A 229 -4.74 -13.86 -6.39
C ILE A 229 -3.89 -13.82 -5.13
N ASP A 230 -4.38 -13.11 -4.13
CA ASP A 230 -3.70 -12.93 -2.85
C ASP A 230 -4.17 -13.95 -1.84
N LEU A 231 -3.26 -14.83 -1.42
CA LEU A 231 -3.48 -15.75 -0.31
C LEU A 231 -2.76 -15.18 0.89
N ALA A 232 -3.47 -14.88 1.97
CA ALA A 232 -2.84 -14.37 3.18
C ALA A 232 -3.47 -15.00 4.42
N ALA A 233 -2.72 -15.04 5.51
CA ALA A 233 -3.28 -15.31 6.82
C ALA A 233 -2.54 -14.49 7.88
N GLU A 234 -3.31 -13.97 8.83
CA GLU A 234 -2.79 -13.57 10.13
C GLU A 234 -2.61 -14.82 10.97
N ALA A 235 -1.43 -14.96 11.55
CA ALA A 235 -1.05 -16.11 12.34
C ALA A 235 -0.13 -15.63 13.46
N PRO A 236 -0.65 -15.05 14.55
CA PRO A 236 0.16 -14.58 15.68
C PRO A 236 0.71 -15.78 16.47
N LEU A 237 1.77 -16.41 15.96
CA LEU A 237 2.36 -17.65 16.46
C LEU A 237 3.55 -17.35 17.38
N LEU A 238 3.31 -16.50 18.39
CA LEU A 238 4.33 -16.07 19.34
C LEU A 238 4.96 -17.26 20.09
N GLY A 239 6.28 -17.24 20.22
CA GLY A 239 7.06 -18.29 20.87
C GLY A 239 7.25 -19.56 20.04
N LEU A 240 6.81 -19.58 18.78
CA LEU A 240 6.95 -20.74 17.90
C LEU A 240 8.02 -20.50 16.83
N PRO A 241 9.24 -21.05 16.98
CA PRO A 241 10.35 -20.76 16.07
C PRO A 241 10.18 -21.37 14.68
N GLN A 242 9.24 -22.30 14.53
CA GLN A 242 8.85 -22.92 13.27
C GLN A 242 7.35 -23.14 13.27
N ALA A 243 6.73 -22.93 12.12
CA ALA A 243 5.29 -23.13 11.96
C ALA A 243 4.93 -23.59 10.54
N ALA A 244 3.82 -24.31 10.45
CA ALA A 244 3.14 -24.55 9.18
C ALA A 244 1.86 -23.70 9.15
N LEU A 245 1.75 -22.78 8.21
CA LEU A 245 0.63 -21.86 8.06
C LEU A 245 -0.18 -22.21 6.82
N GLN A 246 -1.48 -22.42 7.00
CA GLN A 246 -2.44 -22.47 5.89
C GLN A 246 -2.84 -21.04 5.54
N ILE A 247 -2.66 -20.66 4.28
CA ILE A 247 -3.10 -19.40 3.71
C ILE A 247 -4.11 -19.66 2.61
N GLY A 248 -5.04 -18.73 2.40
CA GLY A 248 -6.01 -18.89 1.35
C GLY A 248 -6.86 -17.65 1.14
N SER A 249 -7.63 -17.66 0.06
CA SER A 249 -8.62 -16.64 -0.23
C SER A 249 -9.69 -17.20 -1.17
N ALA A 250 -10.85 -16.57 -1.19
CA ALA A 250 -11.81 -16.79 -2.26
C ALA A 250 -11.23 -16.26 -3.58
N LEU A 251 -11.62 -16.84 -4.71
CA LEU A 251 -11.24 -16.25 -5.99
C LEU A 251 -11.75 -14.80 -6.11
N PRO A 252 -10.91 -13.86 -6.56
CA PRO A 252 -11.34 -12.51 -6.86
C PRO A 252 -12.47 -12.49 -7.91
N GLU A 253 -13.39 -11.53 -7.77
CA GLU A 253 -14.40 -11.31 -8.79
C GLU A 253 -13.75 -10.83 -10.09
N GLY A 254 -14.22 -11.32 -11.23
CA GLY A 254 -13.69 -10.94 -12.54
C GLY A 254 -12.34 -11.57 -12.92
N VAL A 255 -11.79 -12.46 -12.09
CA VAL A 255 -10.59 -13.23 -12.47
C VAL A 255 -10.86 -14.07 -13.71
N THR A 256 -9.91 -14.07 -14.65
CA THR A 256 -10.04 -14.70 -15.96
C THR A 256 -9.36 -16.08 -15.99
N PRO A 257 -9.80 -17.00 -16.86
CA PRO A 257 -9.13 -18.28 -17.05
C PRO A 257 -7.66 -18.12 -17.48
N GLY A 258 -6.81 -19.04 -17.05
CA GLY A 258 -5.39 -19.05 -17.40
C GLY A 258 -4.51 -19.72 -16.35
N GLU A 259 -3.20 -19.64 -16.59
CA GLU A 259 -2.18 -20.11 -15.65
C GLU A 259 -1.67 -18.94 -14.80
N PHE A 260 -1.69 -19.14 -13.49
CA PHE A 260 -1.17 -18.21 -12.50
C PHE A 260 0.08 -18.80 -11.88
N HIS A 261 1.15 -18.00 -11.81
CA HIS A 261 2.45 -18.39 -11.27
C HIS A 261 2.68 -17.70 -9.93
N ILE A 262 3.44 -18.31 -9.02
CA ILE A 262 3.89 -17.62 -7.80
C ILE A 262 4.69 -16.37 -8.22
N PHE A 263 4.19 -15.21 -7.82
CA PHE A 263 4.81 -13.91 -8.03
C PHE A 263 5.69 -13.53 -6.85
N SER A 264 5.15 -13.64 -5.63
CA SER A 264 5.91 -13.32 -4.43
C SER A 264 5.43 -14.11 -3.21
N VAL A 265 6.32 -14.25 -2.24
CA VAL A 265 6.00 -14.66 -0.87
C VAL A 265 6.52 -13.58 0.07
N THR A 266 5.67 -13.12 0.98
CA THR A 266 6.02 -12.17 2.03
C THR A 266 5.77 -12.81 3.38
N VAL A 267 6.74 -12.73 4.28
CA VAL A 267 6.60 -13.23 5.65
C VAL A 267 6.93 -12.09 6.60
N LEU A 268 6.09 -11.91 7.62
CA LEU A 268 6.28 -10.94 8.69
C LEU A 268 6.28 -11.68 10.02
N ASP A 269 7.30 -11.47 10.84
CA ASP A 269 7.37 -12.04 12.18
C ASP A 269 6.64 -11.18 13.23
N MET A 270 6.71 -11.61 14.49
CA MET A 270 6.08 -10.93 15.62
C MET A 270 6.71 -9.57 15.95
N ALA A 271 7.99 -9.37 15.64
CA ALA A 271 8.69 -8.11 15.85
C ALA A 271 8.48 -7.10 14.72
N GLY A 272 8.02 -7.59 13.56
CA GLY A 272 7.82 -6.83 12.34
C GLY A 272 8.98 -6.93 11.36
N ASN A 273 9.94 -7.85 11.54
CA ASN A 273 10.92 -8.12 10.49
C ASN A 273 10.22 -8.81 9.33
N SER A 274 10.57 -8.39 8.12
CA SER A 274 9.90 -8.83 6.90
C SER A 274 10.88 -9.46 5.93
N HIS A 275 10.47 -10.57 5.35
CA HIS A 275 11.15 -11.18 4.22
C HIS A 275 10.22 -11.15 3.02
N TRP A 276 10.56 -10.31 2.04
CA TRP A 276 9.87 -10.23 0.78
C TRP A 276 10.69 -10.92 -0.30
N MET A 277 10.12 -11.93 -0.93
CA MET A 277 10.74 -12.73 -1.99
C MET A 277 9.93 -12.58 -3.27
N GLN A 278 10.58 -12.19 -4.37
CA GLN A 278 9.95 -12.10 -5.69
C GLN A 278 10.50 -13.16 -6.64
N SER A 279 9.60 -13.72 -7.44
CA SER A 279 9.88 -14.79 -8.39
C SER A 279 10.73 -14.31 -9.56
N THR A 280 11.70 -15.13 -9.98
CA THR A 280 12.48 -14.92 -11.21
C THR A 280 11.61 -14.86 -12.48
N ALA A 281 10.42 -15.47 -12.47
CA ALA A 281 9.45 -15.36 -13.55
C ALA A 281 8.91 -13.92 -13.74
N PHE A 282 9.09 -13.05 -12.75
CA PHE A 282 8.63 -11.67 -12.73
C PHE A 282 9.76 -10.70 -12.39
N GLN A 283 10.98 -10.95 -12.90
CA GLN A 283 12.17 -10.11 -12.71
C GLN A 283 12.65 -10.01 -11.24
N GLY A 284 12.19 -10.90 -10.37
CA GLY A 284 12.73 -11.07 -9.02
C GLY A 284 13.97 -11.95 -9.00
N GLU A 285 14.41 -12.30 -7.79
CA GLU A 285 15.66 -13.03 -7.55
C GLU A 285 15.45 -14.50 -7.13
N VAL A 286 14.22 -14.89 -6.78
CA VAL A 286 13.93 -16.18 -6.15
C VAL A 286 13.31 -17.17 -7.13
N ASP A 287 13.94 -18.33 -7.29
CA ASP A 287 13.34 -19.48 -7.98
C ASP A 287 12.49 -20.29 -6.99
N PHE A 288 11.17 -20.08 -7.05
CA PHE A 288 10.23 -20.76 -6.14
C PHE A 288 10.12 -22.28 -6.36
N SER A 289 10.66 -22.84 -7.44
CA SER A 289 10.69 -24.30 -7.62
C SER A 289 11.57 -25.01 -6.58
N GLN A 290 12.48 -24.27 -5.93
CA GLN A 290 13.31 -24.76 -4.83
C GLN A 290 12.51 -24.95 -3.53
N TYR A 291 11.41 -24.23 -3.36
CA TYR A 291 10.57 -24.25 -2.15
C TYR A 291 9.25 -24.99 -2.35
N PHE A 292 8.72 -24.97 -3.57
CA PHE A 292 7.42 -25.54 -3.91
C PHE A 292 7.56 -26.66 -4.94
N PRO A 293 6.92 -27.82 -4.74
CA PRO A 293 6.86 -28.87 -5.77
C PRO A 293 6.06 -28.46 -7.01
N ARG A 294 5.21 -27.44 -6.88
CA ARG A 294 4.45 -26.82 -7.97
C ARG A 294 4.31 -25.33 -7.70
N THR A 295 4.61 -24.52 -8.71
CA THR A 295 4.59 -23.05 -8.65
C THR A 295 3.43 -22.43 -9.43
N THR A 296 2.50 -23.26 -9.95
CA THR A 296 1.42 -22.81 -10.84
C THR A 296 0.04 -23.30 -10.41
N LEU A 297 -0.96 -22.45 -10.62
CA LEU A 297 -2.40 -22.71 -10.47
C LEU A 297 -3.07 -22.51 -11.83
N THR A 298 -3.89 -23.47 -12.26
CA THR A 298 -4.67 -23.33 -13.51
C THR A 298 -6.13 -22.99 -13.20
N LEU A 299 -6.61 -21.85 -13.67
CA LEU A 299 -8.03 -21.50 -13.70
C LEU A 299 -8.64 -21.86 -15.05
N ARG A 300 -9.72 -22.64 -15.02
CA ARG A 300 -10.50 -23.06 -16.18
C ARG A 300 -11.83 -22.32 -16.19
N PRO A 301 -12.47 -22.17 -17.37
CA PRO A 301 -13.86 -21.70 -17.44
C PRO A 301 -14.78 -22.46 -16.46
#